data_AF-W4SMW1-F1
#
_entry.id   AF-W4SMW1-F1
#
_cell.length_a   1.000
_cell.length_b   1.000
_cell.length_c   1.000
_cell.angle_alpha   90.00
_cell.angle_beta   90.00
_cell.angle_gamma   90.00
#
_symmetry.space_group_name_H-M   'P 1'
#
loop_
_entity.id
_entity.type
_entity.pdbx_description
1 polymer ?
#
loop_
_entity_poly.entity_id
_entity_poly.type
_entity_poly.pdbx_seq_one_letter_code
_entity_poly.pdbx_strand_id
1 'polypeptide(L)'
;WTTEALAALCMHLRAQVLAAGGSLLVTTSRRTPPEAIATLRKLHAGLPGLLWCDERDGPNPYAGLLGWADAIVASADSVNLLSEACATRVPVAAAFAGQAQGRVATYVRALQARGRLCDAGDVFATPPQLHPLRETQRIAALVRARLRV
;
A
#
# COMPACT_ATOMS: atom_id res chain seq x y z
N TRP A 1 -6.04 -12.69 -5.56
CA TRP A 1 -6.20 -11.90 -6.79
C TRP A 1 -5.53 -12.61 -7.93
N THR A 2 -5.96 -12.31 -9.16
CA THR A 2 -5.38 -12.89 -10.38
C THR A 2 -4.48 -11.88 -11.08
N THR A 3 -3.63 -12.35 -11.99
CA THR A 3 -2.76 -11.49 -12.79
C THR A 3 -3.56 -10.51 -13.65
N GLU A 4 -4.74 -10.89 -14.12
CA GLU A 4 -5.66 -10.01 -14.84
C GLU A 4 -6.17 -8.87 -13.95
N ALA A 5 -6.55 -9.17 -12.71
CA ALA A 5 -6.97 -8.16 -11.76
C ALA A 5 -5.83 -7.19 -11.40
N LEU A 6 -4.59 -7.70 -11.29
CA LEU A 6 -3.41 -6.88 -11.11
C LEU A 6 -3.15 -5.98 -12.32
N ALA A 7 -3.26 -6.53 -13.53
CA ALA A 7 -3.08 -5.76 -14.75
C ALA A 7 -4.12 -4.63 -14.86
N ALA A 8 -5.39 -4.91 -14.56
CA ALA A 8 -6.45 -3.91 -14.56
C ALA A 8 -6.17 -2.78 -13.57
N LEU A 9 -5.79 -3.11 -12.32
CA LEU A 9 -5.40 -2.12 -11.31
C LEU A 9 -4.20 -1.27 -11.80
N CYS A 10 -3.17 -1.91 -12.32
CA CYS A 10 -1.97 -1.21 -12.79
C CYS A 10 -2.25 -0.30 -13.99
N MET A 11 -3.11 -0.71 -14.93
CA MET A 11 -3.54 0.14 -16.06
C MET A 11 -4.29 1.39 -15.56
N HIS A 12 -5.15 1.23 -14.55
CA HIS A 12 -5.87 2.36 -13.95
C HIS A 12 -4.91 3.35 -13.28
N LEU A 13 -4.03 2.84 -12.40
CA LEU A 13 -3.04 3.66 -11.70
C LEU A 13 -2.07 4.35 -12.69
N ARG A 14 -1.68 3.65 -13.75
CA ARG A 14 -0.87 4.22 -14.83
C ARG A 14 -1.55 5.43 -15.47
N ALA A 15 -2.83 5.34 -15.81
CA ALA A 15 -3.56 6.44 -16.41
C ALA A 15 -3.62 7.66 -15.47
N GLN A 16 -3.83 7.42 -14.17
CA GLN A 16 -3.87 8.49 -13.17
C GLN A 16 -2.52 9.16 -12.97
N VAL A 17 -1.44 8.39 -12.85
CA VAL A 17 -0.08 8.91 -12.69
C VAL A 17 0.32 9.75 -13.90
N LEU A 18 0.00 9.29 -15.12
CA LEU A 18 0.27 10.05 -16.34
C LEU A 18 -0.54 11.35 -16.40
N ALA A 19 -1.84 11.30 -16.06
CA ALA A 19 -2.69 12.48 -16.01
C ALA A 19 -2.21 13.52 -14.98
N ALA A 20 -1.62 13.05 -13.87
CA ALA A 20 -1.04 13.91 -12.84
C ALA A 20 0.40 14.38 -13.14
N GLY A 21 1.03 13.90 -14.23
CA GLY A 21 2.44 14.17 -14.52
C GLY A 21 3.41 13.58 -13.48
N GLY A 22 2.99 12.52 -12.78
CA GLY A 22 3.71 11.93 -11.65
C GLY A 22 4.61 10.75 -12.01
N SER A 23 4.98 10.00 -10.98
CA SER A 23 5.75 8.75 -11.10
C SER A 23 5.08 7.58 -10.38
N LEU A 24 5.29 6.37 -10.89
CA LEU A 24 4.81 5.14 -10.27
C LEU A 24 5.99 4.37 -9.69
N LEU A 25 6.01 4.24 -8.37
CA LEU A 25 7.02 3.48 -7.67
C LEU A 25 6.41 2.20 -7.08
N VAL A 26 7.05 1.06 -7.36
CA VAL A 26 6.52 -0.26 -7.05
C VAL A 26 7.59 -1.09 -6.37
N THR A 27 7.24 -1.69 -5.23
CA THR A 27 8.03 -2.75 -4.60
C THR A 27 7.22 -4.03 -4.56
N THR A 28 7.89 -5.15 -4.83
CA THR A 28 7.32 -6.48 -4.60
C THR A 28 7.88 -7.12 -3.33
N SER A 29 7.51 -8.37 -3.07
CA SER A 29 8.08 -9.16 -1.97
C SER A 29 8.47 -10.54 -2.47
N ARG A 30 9.21 -11.30 -1.66
CA ARG A 30 9.53 -12.72 -1.94
C ARG A 30 8.30 -13.61 -2.19
N ARG A 31 7.10 -13.17 -1.79
CA ARG A 31 5.83 -13.89 -2.00
C ARG A 31 5.13 -13.50 -3.30
N THR A 32 5.65 -12.51 -4.04
CA THR A 32 5.06 -12.07 -5.30
C THR A 32 5.42 -13.06 -6.39
N PRO A 33 4.43 -13.65 -7.09
CA PRO A 33 4.70 -14.71 -8.05
C PRO A 33 5.32 -14.15 -9.34
N PRO A 34 6.13 -14.95 -10.08
CA PRO A 34 6.86 -14.48 -11.25
C PRO A 34 5.99 -13.87 -12.35
N GLU A 35 4.79 -14.40 -12.58
CA GLU A 35 3.83 -13.91 -13.56
C GLU A 35 3.29 -12.51 -13.21
N ALA A 36 3.15 -12.21 -11.91
CA ALA A 36 2.81 -10.87 -11.45
C ALA A 36 3.98 -9.90 -11.65
N ILE A 37 5.21 -10.34 -11.39
CA ILE A 37 6.42 -9.53 -11.64
C ILE A 37 6.55 -9.19 -13.13
N ALA A 38 6.34 -10.17 -14.02
CA ALA A 38 6.37 -9.95 -15.46
C ALA A 38 5.31 -8.92 -15.91
N THR A 39 4.10 -9.01 -15.35
CA THR A 39 3.02 -8.05 -15.60
C THR A 39 3.38 -6.64 -15.12
N LEU A 40 3.95 -6.53 -13.91
CA LEU A 40 4.42 -5.25 -13.37
C LEU A 40 5.52 -4.63 -14.25
N ARG A 41 6.51 -5.41 -14.69
CA ARG A 41 7.57 -4.93 -15.59
C ARG A 41 7.00 -4.38 -16.90
N LYS A 42 6.04 -5.09 -17.50
CA LYS A 42 5.38 -4.65 -18.75
C LYS A 42 4.61 -3.35 -18.55
N LEU A 43 3.85 -3.21 -17.47
CA LEU A 43 2.99 -2.06 -17.23
C LEU A 43 3.74 -0.84 -16.69
N HIS A 44 4.86 -1.06 -16.01
CA HIS A 44 5.78 -0.02 -15.55
C HIS A 44 6.60 0.58 -16.69
N ALA A 45 6.89 -0.20 -17.75
CA ALA A 45 7.66 0.27 -18.89
C ALA A 45 7.12 1.60 -19.48
N GLY A 46 8.00 2.59 -19.62
CA GLY A 46 7.64 3.91 -20.12
C GLY A 46 6.89 4.81 -19.13
N LEU A 47 6.87 4.47 -17.83
CA LEU A 47 6.50 5.41 -16.77
C LEU A 47 7.72 5.97 -16.06
N PRO A 48 7.70 7.24 -15.65
CA PRO A 48 8.62 7.73 -14.64
C PRO A 48 8.43 6.92 -13.35
N GLY A 49 9.53 6.54 -12.69
CA GLY A 49 9.50 5.91 -11.38
C GLY A 49 10.45 4.74 -11.23
N LEU A 50 10.12 3.84 -10.31
CA LEU A 50 10.98 2.75 -9.86
C LEU A 50 10.18 1.46 -9.77
N LEU A 51 10.76 0.35 -10.22
CA LEU A 51 10.23 -0.98 -9.96
C LEU A 51 11.31 -1.83 -9.30
N TRP A 52 11.11 -2.15 -8.03
CA TRP A 52 11.98 -3.03 -7.25
C TRP A 52 11.30 -4.38 -7.05
N CYS A 53 11.89 -5.44 -7.59
CA CYS A 53 11.38 -6.79 -7.48
C CYS A 53 12.13 -7.58 -6.40
N ASP A 54 13.46 -7.50 -6.42
CA ASP A 54 14.34 -8.18 -5.48
C ASP A 54 15.69 -7.47 -5.38
N GLU A 55 16.61 -8.04 -4.60
CA GLU A 55 17.92 -7.46 -4.29
C GLU A 55 18.80 -7.19 -5.52
N ARG A 56 18.52 -7.81 -6.67
CA ARG A 56 19.23 -7.53 -7.93
C ARG A 56 18.90 -6.14 -8.48
N ASP A 57 17.76 -5.56 -8.08
CA ASP A 57 17.37 -4.19 -8.41
C ASP A 57 17.96 -3.16 -7.39
N GLY A 58 18.85 -3.62 -6.49
CA GLY A 58 19.53 -2.80 -5.48
C GLY A 58 18.92 -2.91 -4.07
N PRO A 59 19.32 -2.02 -3.15
CA PRO A 59 18.78 -1.97 -1.80
C PRO A 59 17.27 -1.75 -1.81
N ASN A 60 16.55 -2.41 -0.89
CA ASN A 60 15.10 -2.31 -0.82
C ASN A 60 14.65 -0.86 -0.53
N PRO A 61 13.94 -0.18 -1.46
CA PRO A 61 13.56 1.22 -1.34
C PRO A 61 12.31 1.46 -0.47
N TYR A 62 11.70 0.41 0.09
CA TYR A 62 10.39 0.44 0.74
C TYR A 62 10.22 1.53 1.81
N ALA A 63 11.23 1.75 2.66
CA ALA A 63 11.17 2.81 3.67
C ALA A 63 11.09 4.21 3.04
N GLY A 64 11.86 4.45 1.96
CA GLY A 64 11.80 5.70 1.21
C GLY A 64 10.47 5.91 0.52
N LEU A 65 9.89 4.83 -0.02
CA LEU A 65 8.56 4.86 -0.66
C LEU A 65 7.48 5.29 0.32
N LEU A 66 7.45 4.70 1.52
CA LEU A 66 6.51 5.11 2.57
C LEU A 66 6.72 6.57 3.01
N GLY A 67 7.96 7.05 2.99
CA GLY A 67 8.31 8.40 3.46
C GLY A 67 7.99 9.52 2.46
N TRP A 68 8.02 9.23 1.17
CA TRP A 68 7.95 10.23 0.10
C TRP A 68 6.74 10.11 -0.83
N ALA A 69 5.96 9.03 -0.75
CA ALA A 69 4.79 8.87 -1.61
C ALA A 69 3.71 9.92 -1.31
N ASP A 70 3.09 10.47 -2.35
CA ASP A 70 1.90 11.33 -2.26
C ASP A 70 0.61 10.52 -2.01
N ALA A 71 0.63 9.23 -2.37
CA ALA A 71 -0.46 8.28 -2.21
C ALA A 71 0.09 6.84 -2.24
N ILE A 72 -0.53 5.91 -1.53
CA ILE A 72 -0.06 4.53 -1.42
C ILE A 72 -1.16 3.54 -1.79
N VAL A 73 -0.84 2.58 -2.65
CA VAL A 73 -1.67 1.39 -2.89
C VAL A 73 -0.93 0.18 -2.37
N ALA A 74 -1.48 -0.48 -1.36
CA ALA A 74 -0.89 -1.65 -0.72
C ALA A 74 -1.79 -2.88 -0.92
N SER A 75 -1.20 -4.04 -1.22
CA SER A 75 -1.98 -5.28 -1.35
C SER A 75 -2.59 -5.69 0.00
N ALA A 76 -3.85 -6.10 -0.02
CA ALA A 76 -4.57 -6.58 1.15
C ALA A 76 -4.21 -8.04 1.51
N ASP A 77 -2.91 -8.36 1.55
CA ASP A 77 -2.38 -9.69 1.91
C ASP A 77 -1.60 -9.72 3.23
N SER A 78 -1.38 -8.55 3.84
CA SER A 78 -0.55 -8.40 5.04
C SER A 78 -1.07 -7.30 5.95
N VAL A 79 -1.25 -7.64 7.23
CA VAL A 79 -1.55 -6.67 8.28
C VAL A 79 -0.40 -5.68 8.46
N ASN A 80 0.85 -6.16 8.41
CA ASN A 80 2.02 -5.31 8.63
C ASN A 80 2.15 -4.27 7.51
N LEU A 81 2.02 -4.69 6.26
CA LEU A 81 2.09 -3.80 5.09
C LEU A 81 1.05 -2.69 5.18
N LEU A 82 -0.20 -3.06 5.46
CA LEU A 82 -1.28 -2.10 5.63
C LEU A 82 -1.06 -1.20 6.86
N SER A 83 -0.52 -1.73 7.96
CA SER A 83 -0.21 -0.95 9.16
C SER A 83 0.85 0.12 8.88
N GLU A 84 1.92 -0.23 8.17
CA GLU A 84 3.01 0.67 7.79
C GLU A 84 2.52 1.74 6.82
N ALA A 85 1.80 1.35 5.77
CA ALA A 85 1.18 2.29 4.83
C ALA A 85 0.24 3.26 5.58
N CYS A 86 -0.60 2.75 6.48
CA CYS A 86 -1.55 3.56 7.24
C CYS A 86 -0.89 4.42 8.34
N ALA A 87 0.38 4.18 8.67
CA ALA A 87 1.16 5.03 9.56
C ALA A 87 1.72 6.28 8.85
N THR A 88 1.58 6.38 7.53
CA THR A 88 1.87 7.61 6.78
C THR A 88 0.71 8.61 6.88
N ARG A 89 0.94 9.83 6.40
CA ARG A 89 -0.07 10.90 6.33
C ARG A 89 -0.79 10.98 4.99
N VAL A 90 -0.48 10.08 4.06
CA VAL A 90 -1.01 10.11 2.69
C VAL A 90 -2.17 9.14 2.50
N PRO A 91 -3.02 9.35 1.47
CA PRO A 91 -4.09 8.41 1.14
C PRO A 91 -3.54 7.00 0.97
N VAL A 92 -4.27 6.02 1.48
CA VAL A 92 -3.91 4.60 1.35
C VAL A 92 -5.09 3.86 0.77
N ALA A 93 -4.89 3.08 -0.28
CA ALA A 93 -5.86 2.12 -0.78
C ALA A 93 -5.39 0.69 -0.53
N ALA A 94 -6.31 -0.17 -0.13
CA ALA A 94 -6.06 -1.60 0.05
C ALA A 94 -6.46 -2.34 -1.23
N ALA A 95 -5.48 -2.61 -2.10
CA ALA A 95 -5.71 -3.37 -3.33
C ALA A 95 -6.22 -4.77 -3.01
N PHE A 96 -7.24 -5.20 -3.74
CA PHE A 96 -7.87 -6.51 -3.59
C PHE A 96 -8.50 -6.76 -2.20
N ALA A 97 -8.89 -5.71 -1.49
CA ALA A 97 -9.56 -5.77 -0.18
C ALA A 97 -10.73 -6.78 -0.14
N GLY A 98 -11.56 -6.84 -1.19
CA GLY A 98 -12.69 -7.77 -1.28
C GLY A 98 -12.31 -9.26 -1.32
N GLN A 99 -11.04 -9.57 -1.53
CA GLN A 99 -10.51 -10.94 -1.58
C GLN A 99 -9.71 -11.30 -0.32
N ALA A 100 -9.54 -10.34 0.61
CA ALA A 100 -8.88 -10.60 1.87
C ALA A 100 -9.68 -11.61 2.70
N GLN A 101 -8.97 -12.46 3.44
CA GLN A 101 -9.57 -13.48 4.31
C GLN A 101 -9.02 -13.41 5.74
N GLY A 102 -9.72 -14.07 6.67
CA GLY A 102 -9.30 -14.22 8.05
C GLY A 102 -8.90 -12.90 8.72
N ARG A 103 -7.72 -12.89 9.36
CA ARG A 103 -7.20 -11.73 10.09
C ARG A 103 -7.04 -10.49 9.20
N VAL A 104 -6.65 -10.64 7.94
CA VAL A 104 -6.44 -9.51 7.04
C VAL A 104 -7.79 -8.87 6.68
N ALA A 105 -8.82 -9.68 6.40
CA ALA A 105 -10.17 -9.16 6.14
C ALA A 105 -10.71 -8.35 7.32
N THR A 106 -10.56 -8.86 8.54
CA THR A 106 -10.95 -8.14 9.75
C THR A 106 -10.18 -6.83 9.91
N TYR A 107 -8.88 -6.84 9.61
CA TYR A 107 -8.05 -5.63 9.70
C TYR A 107 -8.45 -4.58 8.66
N VAL A 108 -8.67 -4.97 7.39
CA VAL A 108 -9.14 -4.08 6.33
C VAL A 108 -10.45 -3.40 6.73
N ARG A 109 -11.45 -4.16 7.22
CA ARG A 109 -12.71 -3.59 7.72
C ARG A 109 -12.50 -2.58 8.85
N ALA A 110 -11.58 -2.90 9.77
CA ALA A 110 -11.25 -2.02 10.88
C ALA A 110 -10.57 -0.72 10.43
N LEU A 111 -9.80 -0.73 9.34
CA LEU A 111 -9.22 0.47 8.74
C LEU A 111 -10.25 1.28 7.96
N GLN A 112 -11.15 0.62 7.22
CA GLN A 112 -12.27 1.27 6.54
C GLN A 112 -13.19 1.99 7.52
N ALA A 113 -13.56 1.35 8.64
CA ALA A 113 -14.37 1.96 9.69
C ALA A 113 -13.72 3.19 10.34
N ARG A 114 -12.39 3.31 10.25
CA ARG A 114 -11.63 4.48 10.73
C ARG A 114 -11.44 5.56 9.65
N GLY A 115 -11.99 5.37 8.45
CA GLY A 115 -11.77 6.25 7.31
C GLY A 115 -10.31 6.28 6.83
N ARG A 116 -9.51 5.25 7.14
CA ARG A 116 -8.08 5.24 6.80
C ARG A 116 -7.79 4.72 5.40
N LEU A 117 -8.70 3.93 4.83
CA LEU A 117 -8.60 3.40 3.47
C LEU A 117 -9.53 4.16 2.53
N CYS A 118 -9.01 4.49 1.35
CA CYS A 118 -9.77 4.99 0.19
C CYS A 118 -9.85 3.92 -0.90
N ASP A 119 -10.63 4.19 -1.94
CA ASP A 119 -10.62 3.36 -3.14
C ASP A 119 -9.32 3.55 -3.92
N ALA A 120 -8.76 2.46 -4.47
CA ALA A 120 -7.54 2.54 -5.27
C ALA A 120 -7.74 3.34 -6.55
N GLY A 121 -8.97 3.33 -7.08
CA GLY A 121 -9.39 4.10 -8.23
C GLY A 121 -9.48 5.60 -7.96
N ASP A 122 -9.44 6.03 -6.70
CA ASP A 122 -9.53 7.44 -6.30
C ASP A 122 -8.38 7.83 -5.35
N VAL A 123 -7.25 7.12 -5.39
CA VAL A 123 -6.17 7.29 -4.40
C VAL A 123 -5.53 8.68 -4.41
N PHE A 124 -5.64 9.41 -5.52
CA PHE A 124 -5.19 10.80 -5.66
C PHE A 124 -6.27 11.83 -5.32
N ALA A 125 -7.50 11.42 -5.01
CA ALA A 125 -8.55 12.33 -4.57
C ALA A 125 -8.20 12.90 -3.18
N THR A 126 -8.46 14.19 -2.97
CA THR A 126 -8.13 14.87 -1.71
C THR A 126 -8.96 14.31 -0.54
N PRO A 127 -8.35 13.64 0.45
CA PRO A 127 -9.09 13.20 1.62
C PRO A 127 -9.21 14.37 2.63
N PRO A 128 -10.36 14.53 3.28
CA PRO A 128 -10.64 15.70 4.11
C PRO A 128 -9.83 15.75 5.41
N GLN A 129 -9.39 14.60 5.96
CA GLN A 129 -8.51 14.48 7.14
C GLN A 129 -8.05 13.02 7.33
N LEU A 130 -6.74 12.77 7.29
CA LEU A 130 -6.17 11.43 7.54
C LEU A 130 -5.43 11.40 8.87
N HIS A 131 -5.78 10.45 9.74
CA HIS A 131 -5.09 10.22 11.01
C HIS A 131 -4.14 9.02 10.88
N PRO A 132 -2.82 9.24 10.93
CA PRO A 132 -1.86 8.15 10.88
C PRO A 132 -2.03 7.18 12.04
N LEU A 133 -1.90 5.88 11.77
CA LEU A 133 -1.86 4.89 12.83
C LEU A 133 -0.60 5.07 13.70
N ARG A 134 -0.79 5.11 15.01
CA ARG A 134 0.28 5.19 16.02
C ARG A 134 0.11 4.09 17.07
N GLU A 135 -0.17 2.87 16.59
CA GLU A 135 -0.54 1.74 17.42
C GLU A 135 0.57 1.31 18.38
N THR A 136 1.83 1.30 17.94
CA THR A 136 2.96 0.94 18.82
C THR A 136 3.04 1.86 20.03
N GLN A 137 2.95 3.18 19.83
CA GLN A 137 2.96 4.15 20.92
C GLN A 137 1.71 3.99 21.81
N ARG A 138 0.53 3.81 21.21
CA ARG A 138 -0.73 3.62 21.94
C ARG A 138 -0.68 2.37 22.83
N ILE A 139 -0.25 1.24 22.28
CA ILE A 139 -0.12 -0.02 23.02
C ILE A 139 0.96 0.09 24.10
N ALA A 140 2.11 0.69 23.81
CA ALA A 140 3.15 0.90 24.81
C ALA A 140 2.66 1.72 26.02
N ALA A 141 1.85 2.77 25.79
CA ALA A 141 1.23 3.56 26.85
C ALA A 141 0.24 2.72 27.68
N LEU A 142 -0.60 1.91 27.01
CA LEU A 142 -1.58 1.04 27.67
C LEU A 142 -0.94 -0.07 28.51
N VAL A 143 0.17 -0.63 28.02
CA VAL A 143 0.97 -1.63 28.73
C VAL A 143 1.62 -0.99 29.96
N ARG A 144 2.26 0.18 29.80
CA ARG A 144 2.86 0.93 30.91
C ARG A 144 1.85 1.26 32.01
N ALA A 145 0.64 1.68 31.65
CA ALA A 145 -0.41 1.98 32.63
C ALA A 145 -0.87 0.75 33.42
N ARG A 146 -0.86 -0.44 32.80
CA ARG A 146 -1.28 -1.70 33.43
C ARG A 146 -0.19 -2.38 34.26
N LEU A 147 1.08 -2.12 33.94
CA LEU A 147 2.23 -2.71 34.65
C LEU A 147 2.76 -1.84 35.79
N ARG A 148 2.26 -0.61 35.96
CA ARG A 148 2.51 0.17 37.17
C ARG A 148 1.68 -0.44 38.31
N VAL A 149 2.31 -1.40 39.01
CA VAL A 149 1.99 -1.77 40.40
C VAL A 149 2.43 -0.65 41.31
#